data_AF-A0A819I8B7-F1
#
_entry.id   AF-A0A819I8B7-F1
#
_cell.length_a   1.000
_cell.length_b   1.000
_cell.length_c   1.000
_cell.angle_alpha   90.00
_cell.angle_beta   90.00
_cell.angle_gamma   90.00
#
_symmetry.space_group_name_H-M   'P 1'
#
loop_
_entity.id
_entity.type
_entity.pdbx_description
1 polymer ?
#
loop_
_entity_poly.entity_id
_entity_poly.type
_entity_poly.pdbx_seq_one_letter_code
_entity_poly.pdbx_strand_id
1 'polypeptide(L)'
;MKTTATKYFKPAENVNKKSKEWITDEILALAEKKGDAYVEWIASRGTKLEKKCREKYVELRKLVKKKSIARQTEYWDELSEEIESAIKEHDPATAYAMIRRLRGGKTRIENMPILDKQGNLLCSAGERLERFKEYFNELLNVKVIIDPTTANAIQPKNISPTEKNRQEKPPTIMEVQTALKQMKSGKAPGNDEITADSLKVEGTPVLSGG
;
A
#
# COMPACT_ATOMS: atom_id res chain seq x y z
N MET A 1 2.41 -32.32 -41.80
CA MET A 1 2.85 -31.15 -41.00
C MET A 1 2.52 -31.43 -39.53
N LYS A 2 3.54 -31.58 -38.67
CA LYS A 2 3.34 -31.88 -37.24
C LYS A 2 2.95 -30.60 -36.52
N THR A 3 1.71 -30.51 -36.03
CA THR A 3 1.26 -29.42 -35.17
C THR A 3 1.94 -29.50 -33.81
N THR A 4 2.87 -28.58 -33.54
CA THR A 4 3.64 -28.46 -32.30
C THR A 4 2.75 -28.01 -31.13
N ALA A 5 3.23 -28.17 -29.88
CA ALA A 5 2.53 -27.91 -28.62
C ALA A 5 1.82 -26.55 -28.52
N THR A 6 2.28 -25.58 -29.32
CA THR A 6 1.69 -24.25 -29.54
C THR A 6 0.22 -24.28 -29.99
N LYS A 7 -0.27 -25.36 -30.64
CA LYS A 7 -1.69 -25.49 -31.02
C LYS A 7 -2.60 -25.73 -29.80
N TYR A 8 -2.12 -26.44 -28.79
CA TYR A 8 -2.91 -26.86 -27.62
C TYR A 8 -2.71 -25.93 -26.42
N PHE A 9 -1.53 -25.32 -26.32
CA PHE A 9 -1.18 -24.31 -25.34
C PHE A 9 -0.71 -23.06 -26.08
N LYS A 10 -1.65 -22.31 -26.68
CA LYS A 10 -1.32 -20.95 -27.11
C LYS A 10 -0.92 -20.15 -25.86
N PRO A 11 0.28 -19.53 -25.79
CA PRO A 11 0.52 -18.50 -24.79
C PRO A 11 -0.56 -17.46 -25.00
N ALA A 12 -1.23 -17.03 -23.92
CA ALA A 12 -2.22 -15.99 -24.06
C ALA A 12 -1.52 -14.75 -24.62
N GLU A 13 -1.83 -14.35 -25.86
CA GLU A 13 -1.48 -13.04 -26.46
C GLU A 13 -2.18 -11.87 -25.74
N ASN A 14 -2.68 -12.11 -24.52
CA ASN A 14 -3.37 -11.13 -23.72
C ASN A 14 -2.35 -10.42 -22.83
N VAL A 15 -1.68 -9.43 -23.42
CA VAL A 15 -0.76 -8.48 -22.78
C VAL A 15 -1.40 -7.74 -21.59
N ASN A 16 -2.72 -7.89 -21.40
CA ASN A 16 -3.52 -7.16 -20.42
C ASN A 16 -3.94 -7.98 -19.18
N LYS A 17 -3.58 -9.27 -19.09
CA LYS A 17 -3.69 -10.01 -17.83
C LYS A 17 -2.37 -9.91 -17.08
N LYS A 18 -2.35 -9.11 -16.01
CA LYS A 18 -1.24 -9.13 -15.05
C LYS A 18 -1.00 -10.58 -14.64
N SER A 19 0.16 -11.12 -15.05
CA SER A 19 0.61 -12.43 -14.58
C SER A 19 0.69 -12.38 -13.06
N LYS A 20 0.38 -13.50 -12.39
CA LYS A 20 0.48 -13.55 -10.93
C LYS A 20 1.94 -13.26 -10.56
N GLU A 21 2.16 -12.33 -9.64
CA GLU A 21 3.49 -11.80 -9.28
C GLU A 21 4.48 -12.90 -8.83
N TRP A 22 3.97 -14.02 -8.31
CA TRP A 22 4.78 -15.16 -7.85
C TRP A 22 5.20 -16.16 -8.94
N ILE A 23 4.68 -16.07 -10.18
CA ILE A 23 5.04 -17.03 -11.24
C ILE A 23 6.41 -16.66 -11.80
N THR A 24 7.38 -17.56 -11.63
CA THR A 24 8.75 -17.39 -12.14
C THR A 24 8.92 -17.99 -13.54
N ASP A 25 9.94 -17.52 -14.27
CA ASP A 25 10.30 -18.02 -15.60
C ASP A 25 10.63 -19.52 -15.59
N GLU A 26 11.20 -20.03 -14.50
CA GLU A 26 11.45 -21.46 -14.31
C GLU A 26 10.15 -22.28 -14.32
N ILE A 27 9.10 -21.81 -13.65
CA ILE A 27 7.79 -22.48 -13.62
C ILE A 27 7.13 -22.42 -14.99
N LEU A 28 7.29 -21.29 -15.71
CA LEU A 28 6.79 -21.14 -17.09
C LEU A 28 7.50 -22.14 -18.03
N ALA A 29 8.83 -22.22 -17.99
CA ALA A 29 9.60 -23.16 -18.79
C ALA A 29 9.23 -24.63 -18.47
N LEU A 30 8.97 -24.96 -17.19
CA LEU A 30 8.47 -26.28 -16.81
C LEU A 30 7.05 -26.54 -17.32
N ALA A 31 6.20 -25.53 -17.33
CA ALA A 31 4.84 -25.63 -17.85
C ALA A 31 4.81 -25.83 -19.38
N GLU A 32 5.75 -25.21 -20.10
CA GLU A 32 5.97 -25.44 -21.54
C GLU A 32 6.44 -26.86 -21.81
N LYS A 33 7.47 -27.34 -21.10
CA LYS A 33 7.94 -28.75 -21.20
C LYS A 33 6.83 -29.76 -20.91
N LYS A 34 5.96 -29.45 -19.94
CA LYS A 34 4.75 -30.25 -19.66
C LYS A 34 3.77 -30.22 -20.84
N GLY A 35 3.60 -29.08 -21.50
CA GLY A 35 2.81 -28.94 -22.73
C GLY A 35 3.37 -29.78 -23.89
N ASP A 36 4.69 -29.74 -24.11
CA ASP A 36 5.36 -30.57 -25.12
C ASP A 36 5.17 -32.06 -24.85
N ALA A 37 5.38 -32.49 -23.60
CA ALA A 37 5.19 -33.88 -23.21
C ALA A 37 3.73 -34.35 -23.36
N TYR A 38 2.76 -33.44 -23.19
CA TYR A 38 1.35 -33.74 -23.46
C TYR A 38 1.11 -34.01 -24.95
N VAL A 39 1.68 -33.19 -25.83
CA VAL A 39 1.56 -33.38 -27.29
C VAL A 39 2.26 -34.66 -27.75
N GLU A 40 3.45 -34.96 -27.21
CA GLU A 40 4.13 -36.24 -27.44
C GLU A 40 3.27 -37.42 -27.02
N TRP A 41 2.66 -37.37 -25.83
CA TRP A 41 1.77 -38.42 -25.34
C TRP A 41 0.56 -38.62 -26.27
N ILE A 42 -0.12 -37.53 -26.64
CA ILE A 42 -1.27 -37.58 -27.56
C ILE A 42 -0.89 -38.19 -28.92
N ALA A 43 0.27 -37.83 -29.45
CA ALA A 43 0.78 -38.38 -30.71
C ALA A 43 1.19 -39.86 -30.61
N SER A 44 1.58 -40.33 -29.42
CA SER A 44 2.03 -41.70 -29.17
C SER A 44 0.93 -42.69 -28.79
N ARG A 45 -0.35 -42.26 -28.72
CA ARG A 45 -1.46 -43.14 -28.31
C ARG A 45 -1.61 -44.36 -29.23
N GLY A 46 -1.83 -45.53 -28.65
CA GLY A 46 -1.93 -46.80 -29.36
C GLY A 46 -0.58 -47.38 -29.82
N THR A 47 0.54 -46.70 -29.53
CA THR A 47 1.89 -47.22 -29.81
C THR A 47 2.52 -47.83 -28.56
N LYS A 48 3.58 -48.64 -28.74
CA LYS A 48 4.38 -49.20 -27.64
C LYS A 48 5.01 -48.11 -26.73
N LEU A 49 5.13 -46.88 -27.22
CA LEU A 49 5.72 -45.75 -26.49
C LEU A 49 4.73 -44.99 -25.61
N GLU A 50 3.42 -45.26 -25.73
CA GLU A 50 2.36 -44.52 -25.02
C GLU A 50 2.61 -44.46 -23.50
N LYS A 51 2.97 -45.59 -22.90
CA LYS A 51 3.22 -45.68 -21.46
C LYS A 51 4.34 -44.74 -21.01
N LYS A 52 5.45 -44.72 -21.75
CA LYS A 52 6.63 -43.87 -21.46
C LYS A 52 6.30 -42.39 -21.62
N CYS A 53 5.60 -42.02 -22.70
CA CYS A 53 5.21 -40.62 -22.93
C CYS A 53 4.20 -40.14 -21.88
N ARG A 54 3.26 -41.00 -21.48
CA ARG A 54 2.31 -40.71 -20.39
C ARG A 54 3.03 -40.50 -19.05
N GLU A 55 3.97 -41.38 -18.71
CA GLU A 55 4.78 -41.26 -17.48
C GLU A 55 5.56 -39.93 -17.46
N LYS A 56 6.22 -39.57 -18.57
CA LYS A 56 6.91 -38.27 -18.72
C LYS A 56 5.97 -37.09 -18.47
N TYR A 57 4.78 -37.08 -19.07
CA TYR A 57 3.78 -36.03 -18.85
C TYR A 57 3.30 -35.97 -17.39
N VAL A 58 3.02 -37.12 -16.77
CA VAL A 58 2.56 -37.19 -15.37
C VAL A 58 3.62 -36.65 -14.41
N GLU A 59 4.88 -37.01 -14.60
CA GLU A 59 6.00 -36.51 -13.78
C GLU A 59 6.17 -35.00 -13.92
N LEU A 60 6.16 -34.47 -15.16
CA LEU A 60 6.22 -33.02 -15.39
C LEU A 60 5.01 -32.29 -14.80
N ARG A 61 3.81 -32.86 -14.88
CA ARG A 61 2.60 -32.28 -14.27
C ARG A 61 2.72 -32.20 -12.75
N LYS A 62 3.23 -33.26 -12.10
CA LYS A 62 3.48 -33.26 -10.65
C LYS A 62 4.54 -32.24 -10.28
N LEU A 63 5.64 -32.17 -11.04
CA LEU A 63 6.75 -31.25 -10.79
C LEU A 63 6.30 -29.78 -10.90
N VAL A 64 5.58 -29.42 -11.96
CA VAL A 64 5.00 -28.07 -12.13
C VAL A 64 4.10 -27.73 -10.95
N LYS A 65 3.21 -28.65 -10.53
CA LYS A 65 2.33 -28.42 -9.37
C LYS A 65 3.14 -28.20 -8.09
N LYS A 66 4.14 -29.05 -7.82
CA LYS A 66 5.00 -28.96 -6.63
C LYS A 66 5.74 -27.63 -6.58
N LYS A 67 6.41 -27.25 -7.68
CA LYS A 67 7.16 -25.99 -7.79
C LYS A 67 6.25 -24.77 -7.69
N SER A 68 5.07 -24.81 -8.30
CA SER A 68 4.10 -23.71 -8.22
C SER A 68 3.61 -23.49 -6.80
N ILE A 69 3.29 -24.57 -6.06
CA ILE A 69 2.84 -24.46 -4.67
C ILE A 69 3.97 -23.94 -3.78
N ALA A 70 5.18 -24.49 -3.91
CA ALA A 70 6.33 -24.05 -3.13
C ALA A 70 6.60 -22.55 -3.33
N ARG A 71 6.72 -22.10 -4.59
CA ARG A 71 6.95 -20.68 -4.88
C ARG A 71 5.80 -19.79 -4.43
N GLN A 72 4.56 -20.25 -4.56
CA GLN A 72 3.40 -19.51 -4.07
C GLN A 72 3.47 -19.32 -2.56
N THR A 73 3.81 -20.36 -1.80
CA THR A 73 3.99 -20.28 -0.34
C THR A 73 5.13 -19.32 0.03
N GLU A 74 6.32 -19.50 -0.56
CA GLU A 74 7.47 -18.61 -0.35
C GLU A 74 7.12 -17.14 -0.59
N TYR A 75 6.40 -16.85 -1.68
CA TYR A 75 5.96 -15.50 -1.99
C TYR A 75 5.03 -14.89 -0.94
N TRP A 76 4.09 -15.68 -0.41
CA TRP A 76 3.18 -15.17 0.63
C TRP A 76 3.90 -14.98 1.97
N ASP A 77 4.90 -15.80 2.26
CA ASP A 77 5.74 -15.67 3.45
C ASP A 77 6.61 -14.39 3.34
N GLU A 78 7.33 -14.22 2.22
CA GLU A 78 8.13 -13.01 1.89
C GLU A 78 7.29 -11.73 2.06
N LEU A 79 6.08 -11.74 1.52
CA LEU A 79 5.19 -10.59 1.55
C LEU A 79 4.61 -10.32 2.95
N SER A 80 4.37 -11.38 3.73
CA SER A 80 3.93 -11.24 5.12
C SER A 80 5.03 -10.61 5.96
N GLU A 81 6.27 -11.06 5.79
CA GLU A 81 7.44 -10.50 6.48
C GLU A 81 7.67 -9.02 6.12
N GLU A 82 7.51 -8.64 4.86
CA GLU A 82 7.61 -7.24 4.42
C GLU A 82 6.54 -6.36 5.08
N ILE A 83 5.28 -6.82 5.13
CA ILE A 83 4.18 -6.10 5.78
C ILE A 83 4.42 -5.96 7.29
N GLU A 84 4.84 -7.03 7.96
CA GLU A 84 5.14 -7.00 9.39
C GLU A 84 6.31 -6.07 9.72
N SER A 85 7.35 -6.09 8.89
CA SER A 85 8.53 -5.24 9.08
C SER A 85 8.18 -3.77 8.93
N ALA A 86 7.40 -3.40 7.90
CA ALA A 86 6.91 -2.04 7.72
C ALA A 86 6.09 -1.53 8.92
N ILE A 87 5.27 -2.38 9.54
CA ILE A 87 4.52 -2.03 10.75
C ILE A 87 5.47 -1.83 11.94
N LYS A 88 6.46 -2.70 12.12
CA LYS A 88 7.48 -2.59 13.19
C LYS A 88 8.33 -1.33 13.05
N GLU A 89 8.65 -0.93 11.82
CA GLU A 89 9.43 0.28 11.50
C GLU A 89 8.61 1.59 11.56
N HIS A 90 7.39 1.56 12.09
CA HIS A 90 6.48 2.71 12.17
C HIS A 90 6.08 3.32 10.81
N ASP A 91 6.11 2.53 9.73
CA ASP A 91 5.57 2.89 8.42
C ASP A 91 4.28 2.12 8.08
N PRO A 92 3.14 2.45 8.72
CA PRO A 92 1.87 1.81 8.41
C PRO A 92 1.39 2.17 7.00
N ALA A 93 1.85 3.29 6.41
CA ALA A 93 1.40 3.72 5.09
C ALA A 93 1.82 2.72 4.02
N THR A 94 3.07 2.27 4.06
CA THR A 94 3.61 1.25 3.14
C THR A 94 2.93 -0.10 3.35
N ALA A 95 2.72 -0.53 4.61
CA ALA A 95 1.96 -1.75 4.91
C ALA A 95 0.53 -1.72 4.30
N TYR A 96 -0.21 -0.63 4.50
CA TYR A 96 -1.55 -0.47 3.94
C TYR A 96 -1.55 -0.35 2.40
N ALA A 97 -0.50 0.21 1.80
CA ALA A 97 -0.35 0.27 0.35
C ALA A 97 -0.17 -1.14 -0.23
N MET A 98 0.68 -1.98 0.37
CA MET A 98 0.87 -3.38 -0.01
C MET A 98 -0.43 -4.19 0.10
N ILE A 99 -1.14 -4.10 1.23
CA ILE A 99 -2.44 -4.76 1.42
C ILE A 99 -3.46 -4.30 0.37
N ARG A 100 -3.49 -3.00 0.06
CA ARG A 100 -4.38 -2.43 -0.95
C ARG A 100 -4.08 -2.95 -2.36
N ARG A 101 -2.79 -3.10 -2.71
CA ARG A 101 -2.33 -3.73 -3.95
C ARG A 101 -2.88 -5.16 -4.05
N LEU A 102 -2.74 -5.95 -2.97
CA LEU A 102 -3.14 -7.36 -2.95
C LEU A 102 -4.66 -7.58 -3.02
N ARG A 103 -5.43 -6.69 -2.39
CA ARG A 103 -6.91 -6.75 -2.43
C ARG A 103 -7.48 -6.60 -3.86
N GLY A 104 -6.67 -6.16 -4.83
CA GLY A 104 -7.12 -6.01 -6.22
C GLY A 104 -8.19 -4.94 -6.38
N GLY A 105 -8.21 -3.93 -5.51
CA GLY A 105 -9.12 -2.80 -5.62
C GLY A 105 -8.77 -1.93 -6.82
N LYS A 106 -9.80 -1.35 -7.47
CA LYS A 106 -9.64 -0.29 -8.48
C LYS A 106 -8.59 0.71 -8.00
N THR A 107 -7.68 1.09 -8.90
CA THR A 107 -6.86 2.30 -8.73
C THR A 107 -7.77 3.41 -8.23
N ARG A 108 -7.25 4.23 -7.30
CA ARG A 108 -7.96 5.40 -6.78
C ARG A 108 -8.68 6.05 -7.96
N ILE A 109 -9.99 6.25 -7.85
CA ILE A 109 -10.73 6.97 -8.88
C ILE A 109 -10.16 8.39 -8.84
N GLU A 110 -9.11 8.64 -9.61
CA GLU A 110 -8.46 9.96 -9.71
C GLU A 110 -9.39 10.97 -10.39
N ASN A 111 -10.41 10.46 -11.08
CA ASN A 111 -11.44 11.22 -11.76
C ASN A 111 -12.74 11.17 -10.98
N MET A 112 -12.73 11.65 -9.74
CA MET A 112 -13.99 12.05 -9.10
C MET A 112 -14.50 13.27 -9.88
N PRO A 113 -15.67 13.19 -10.52
CA PRO A 113 -16.20 14.31 -11.31
C PRO A 113 -16.49 15.48 -10.37
N ILE A 114 -15.71 16.56 -10.49
CA ILE A 114 -15.93 17.81 -9.75
C ILE A 114 -16.78 18.71 -10.63
N LEU A 115 -17.83 19.30 -10.06
CA LEU A 115 -18.67 20.27 -10.75
C LEU A 115 -18.27 21.69 -10.35
N ASP A 116 -18.39 22.62 -11.29
CA ASP A 116 -18.37 24.05 -11.00
C ASP A 116 -19.64 24.48 -10.23
N LYS A 117 -19.78 25.77 -9.91
CA LYS A 117 -20.96 26.29 -9.20
C LYS A 117 -22.23 26.24 -10.05
N GLN A 118 -22.09 26.17 -11.37
CA GLN A 118 -23.15 26.15 -12.36
C GLN A 118 -23.58 24.72 -12.72
N GLY A 119 -22.90 23.70 -12.16
CA GLY A 119 -23.19 22.29 -12.38
C GLY A 119 -22.47 21.66 -13.58
N ASN A 120 -21.48 22.34 -14.19
CA ASN A 120 -20.70 21.80 -15.30
C ASN A 120 -19.50 20.99 -14.80
N LEU A 121 -19.14 19.95 -15.56
CA LEU A 121 -18.04 19.05 -15.22
C LEU A 121 -16.68 19.69 -15.47
N LEU A 122 -15.81 19.68 -14.45
CA LEU A 122 -14.43 20.15 -14.52
C LEU A 122 -13.47 19.02 -14.93
N CYS A 123 -12.90 19.16 -16.11
CA CYS A 123 -12.02 18.15 -16.72
C CYS A 123 -10.54 18.42 -16.45
N SER A 124 -10.13 19.69 -16.28
CA SER A 124 -8.72 20.05 -16.05
C SER A 124 -8.34 20.02 -14.56
N ALA A 125 -7.10 19.63 -14.26
CA ALA A 125 -6.55 19.67 -12.90
C ALA A 125 -6.48 21.10 -12.34
N GLY A 126 -6.18 22.10 -13.18
CA GLY A 126 -6.12 23.51 -12.77
C GLY A 126 -7.49 24.06 -12.39
N GLU A 127 -8.53 23.74 -13.17
CA GLU A 127 -9.92 24.15 -12.90
C GLU A 127 -10.44 23.53 -11.60
N ARG A 128 -10.12 22.24 -11.36
CA ARG A 128 -10.45 21.57 -10.10
C ARG A 128 -9.79 22.26 -8.90
N LEU A 129 -8.52 22.65 -9.03
CA LEU A 129 -7.79 23.33 -7.96
C LEU A 129 -8.40 24.70 -7.64
N GLU A 130 -8.74 25.50 -8.65
CA GLU A 130 -9.39 26.80 -8.43
C GLU A 130 -10.77 26.61 -7.80
N ARG A 131 -11.54 25.61 -8.23
CA ARG A 131 -12.83 25.27 -7.62
C ARG A 131 -12.71 24.87 -6.15
N PHE A 132 -11.66 24.13 -5.78
CA PHE A 132 -11.36 23.82 -4.38
C PHE A 132 -11.03 25.08 -3.57
N LYS A 133 -10.17 25.95 -4.12
CA LYS A 133 -9.80 27.21 -3.49
C LYS A 133 -11.03 28.10 -3.24
N GLU A 134 -11.91 28.25 -4.23
CA GLU A 134 -13.17 28.97 -4.06
C GLU A 134 -14.04 28.37 -2.96
N TYR A 135 -14.23 27.04 -2.98
CA TYR A 135 -15.05 26.34 -1.98
C TYR A 135 -14.55 26.56 -0.56
N PHE A 136 -13.25 26.34 -0.31
CA PHE A 136 -12.66 26.50 1.01
C PHE A 136 -12.63 27.96 1.46
N ASN A 137 -12.41 28.89 0.53
CA ASN A 137 -12.46 30.32 0.84
C ASN A 137 -13.86 30.73 1.34
N GLU A 138 -14.93 30.30 0.66
CA GLU A 138 -16.30 30.58 1.08
C GLU A 138 -16.66 29.89 2.40
N LEU A 139 -16.23 28.64 2.58
CA LEU A 139 -16.56 27.85 3.76
C LEU A 139 -15.82 28.32 5.02
N LEU A 140 -14.53 28.64 4.91
CA LEU A 140 -13.66 28.91 6.06
C LEU A 140 -13.51 30.40 6.36
N ASN A 141 -13.63 31.29 5.37
CA ASN A 141 -13.50 32.73 5.55
C ASN A 141 -14.85 33.42 5.74
N VAL A 142 -15.82 32.72 6.35
CA VAL A 142 -17.03 33.34 6.86
C VAL A 142 -16.62 34.29 7.98
N LYS A 143 -16.93 35.58 7.81
CA LYS A 143 -16.76 36.57 8.88
C LYS A 143 -17.73 36.22 10.00
N VAL A 144 -17.26 35.42 10.96
CA VAL A 144 -17.99 35.20 12.20
C VAL A 144 -17.98 36.53 12.95
N ILE A 145 -19.13 37.20 12.98
CA ILE A 145 -19.35 38.32 13.87
C ILE A 145 -19.48 37.70 15.26
N ILE A 146 -18.35 37.60 15.95
CA ILE A 146 -18.36 37.22 17.37
C ILE A 146 -19.00 38.39 18.09
N ASP A 147 -20.23 38.18 18.57
CA ASP A 147 -20.90 39.14 19.42
C ASP A 147 -20.01 39.38 20.67
N PRO A 148 -19.60 40.63 20.96
CA PRO A 148 -18.74 40.94 22.10
C PRO A 148 -19.34 40.48 23.43
N THR A 149 -20.67 40.35 23.51
CA THR A 149 -21.35 39.79 24.68
C THR A 149 -21.02 38.30 24.87
N THR A 150 -20.90 37.55 23.78
CA THR A 150 -20.53 36.12 23.79
C THR A 150 -19.05 35.92 24.16
N ALA A 151 -18.15 36.80 23.71
CA ALA A 151 -16.73 36.77 24.09
C ALA A 151 -16.53 37.07 25.59
N ASN A 152 -17.29 38.03 26.13
CA ASN A 152 -17.25 38.39 27.56
C ASN A 152 -17.94 37.36 28.47
N ALA A 153 -18.79 36.49 27.92
CA ALA A 153 -19.41 35.38 28.65
C ALA A 153 -18.46 34.19 28.90
N ILE A 154 -17.29 34.16 28.23
CA ILE A 154 -16.26 33.15 28.44
C ILE A 154 -15.56 33.45 29.77
N GLN A 155 -16.02 32.81 30.84
CA GLN A 155 -15.35 32.92 32.13
C GLN A 155 -13.96 32.26 32.05
N PRO A 156 -12.92 32.89 32.63
CA PRO A 156 -11.61 32.26 32.72
C PRO A 156 -11.74 30.93 33.47
N LYS A 157 -11.21 29.87 32.87
CA LYS A 157 -11.26 28.54 33.44
C LYS A 157 -10.54 28.57 34.80
N ASN A 158 -11.29 28.33 35.88
CA ASN A 158 -10.74 28.30 37.22
C ASN A 158 -9.95 26.98 37.39
N ILE A 159 -8.68 27.02 37.01
CA ILE A 159 -7.74 25.89 37.14
C ILE A 159 -7.34 25.77 38.61
N SER A 160 -7.29 24.55 39.13
CA SER A 160 -6.89 24.33 40.53
C SER A 160 -5.45 24.82 40.76
N PRO A 161 -5.10 25.25 41.98
CA PRO A 161 -3.74 25.62 42.33
C PRO A 161 -2.71 24.51 42.00
N THR A 162 -3.13 23.25 42.06
CA THR A 162 -2.31 22.08 41.73
C THR A 162 -2.03 21.98 40.24
N GLU A 163 -3.04 22.17 39.38
CA GLU A 163 -2.87 22.17 37.92
C GLU A 163 -2.04 23.37 37.46
N LYS A 164 -2.23 24.53 38.10
CA LYS A 164 -1.41 25.71 37.84
C LYS A 164 0.07 25.46 38.17
N ASN A 165 0.37 24.88 39.33
CA ASN A 165 1.73 24.49 39.72
C ASN A 165 2.34 23.43 38.78
N ARG A 166 1.53 22.55 38.19
CA ARG A 166 2.03 21.55 37.23
C ARG A 166 2.43 22.19 35.90
N GLN A 167 1.69 23.21 35.45
CA GLN A 167 1.98 23.95 34.22
C GLN A 167 3.17 24.91 34.36
N GLU A 168 3.43 25.41 35.56
CA GLU A 168 4.54 26.34 35.83
C GLU A 168 5.90 25.65 35.99
N LYS A 169 5.94 24.32 36.17
CA LYS A 169 7.20 23.56 36.28
C LYS A 169 7.81 23.29 34.91
N PRO A 170 9.15 23.42 34.76
CA PRO A 170 9.83 23.03 33.53
C PRO A 170 9.67 21.52 33.29
N PRO A 171 9.49 21.09 32.03
CA PRO A 171 9.28 19.67 31.71
C PRO A 171 10.55 18.86 32.00
N THR A 172 10.37 17.65 32.51
CA THR A 172 11.44 16.71 32.78
C THR A 172 11.88 16.00 31.48
N ILE A 173 13.15 15.61 31.38
CA ILE A 173 13.67 14.85 30.22
C ILE A 173 12.84 13.59 29.95
N MET A 174 12.43 12.87 30.99
CA MET A 174 11.56 11.69 30.85
C MET A 174 10.18 12.02 30.29
N GLU A 175 9.60 13.16 30.67
CA GLU A 175 8.31 13.62 30.15
C GLU A 175 8.42 13.96 28.67
N VAL A 176 9.50 14.66 28.28
CA VAL A 176 9.78 14.98 26.87
C VAL A 176 10.01 13.71 26.05
N GLN A 177 10.83 12.78 26.53
CA GLN A 177 11.06 11.49 25.85
C GLN A 177 9.77 10.66 25.72
N THR A 178 8.93 10.66 26.74
CA THR A 178 7.65 9.94 26.71
C THR A 178 6.69 10.60 25.73
N ALA A 179 6.61 11.93 25.72
CA ALA A 179 5.80 12.69 24.78
C ALA A 179 6.26 12.45 23.33
N LEU A 180 7.57 12.51 23.06
CA LEU A 180 8.14 12.22 21.74
C LEU A 180 7.80 10.80 21.27
N LYS A 181 7.88 9.79 22.16
CA LYS A 181 7.46 8.41 21.84
C LYS A 181 5.97 8.30 21.51
N GLN A 182 5.12 9.08 22.18
CA GLN A 182 3.66 9.07 21.96
C GLN A 182 3.23 9.85 20.71
N MET A 183 4.07 10.76 20.19
CA MET A 183 3.76 11.51 18.98
C MET A 183 3.60 10.59 17.77
N LYS A 184 2.61 10.87 16.91
CA LYS A 184 2.35 10.08 15.70
C LYS A 184 3.30 10.50 14.58
N SER A 185 3.96 9.53 14.00
CA SER A 185 4.79 9.67 12.80
C SER A 185 3.94 9.89 11.54
N GLY A 186 4.52 10.49 10.50
CA GLY A 186 3.86 10.72 9.21
C GLY A 186 2.72 11.75 9.26
N LYS A 187 2.75 12.69 10.20
CA LYS A 187 1.87 13.86 10.21
C LYS A 187 2.51 15.01 9.42
N ALA A 188 1.67 15.79 8.74
CA ALA A 188 2.14 16.99 8.06
C ALA A 188 2.74 17.97 9.08
N PRO A 189 3.85 18.64 8.74
CA PRO A 189 4.44 19.65 9.60
C PRO A 189 3.50 20.86 9.74
N GLY A 190 3.68 21.63 10.81
CA GLY A 190 3.02 22.92 10.95
C GLY A 190 3.67 23.98 10.07
N ASN A 191 3.33 25.25 10.34
CA ASN A 191 3.96 26.40 9.68
C ASN A 191 5.48 26.51 9.98
N ASP A 192 5.96 25.77 10.96
CA ASP A 192 7.36 25.66 11.38
C ASP A 192 8.16 24.64 10.55
N GLU A 193 7.51 23.87 9.66
CA GLU A 193 8.12 22.84 8.81
C GLU A 193 8.76 21.66 9.58
N ILE A 194 8.55 21.56 10.89
CA ILE A 194 9.13 20.52 11.74
C ILE A 194 8.16 19.34 11.86
N THR A 195 8.67 18.12 11.60
CA THR A 195 7.87 16.89 11.73
C THR A 195 8.16 16.17 13.04
N ALA A 196 7.20 15.37 13.51
CA ALA A 196 7.41 14.49 14.67
C ALA A 196 8.55 13.49 14.44
N ASP A 197 8.80 13.10 13.18
CA ASP A 197 9.86 12.17 12.81
C ASP A 197 11.24 12.82 12.93
N SER A 198 11.38 14.07 12.49
CA SER A 198 12.59 14.88 12.73
C SER A 198 12.93 14.94 14.21
N LEU A 199 11.95 15.23 15.07
CA LEU A 199 12.15 15.33 16.52
C LEU A 199 12.50 13.99 17.19
N LYS A 200 11.99 12.87 16.67
CA LYS A 200 12.32 11.53 17.18
C LYS A 200 13.74 11.09 16.79
N VAL A 201 14.18 11.44 15.59
CA VAL A 201 15.53 11.12 15.09
C VAL A 201 16.59 11.97 15.80
N GLU A 202 16.33 13.26 15.97
CA GLU A 202 17.26 14.19 16.65
C GLU A 202 17.25 14.02 18.18
N GLY A 203 16.18 13.47 18.75
CA GLY A 203 16.05 13.20 20.19
C GLY A 203 16.98 12.10 20.74
N THR A 204 17.74 11.43 19.87
CA THR A 204 18.71 10.39 20.23
C THR A 204 20.05 10.60 19.51
N PRO A 205 21.17 11.04 20.12
CA PRO A 205 21.41 11.86 21.30
C PRO A 205 22.23 13.15 20.97
N VAL A 206 21.75 14.33 21.35
CA VAL A 206 22.60 15.54 21.56
C VAL A 206 23.01 15.67 23.05
N LEU A 207 22.68 14.66 23.88
CA LEU A 207 22.87 14.68 25.33
C LEU A 207 24.16 13.97 25.82
N SER A 208 25.16 13.78 24.96
CA SER A 208 26.46 13.18 25.34
C SER A 208 27.66 14.13 25.18
N GLY A 209 27.47 15.41 25.44
CA GLY A 209 28.54 16.41 25.43
C GLY A 209 28.35 17.43 26.55
N GLY A 210 29.06 17.21 27.65
CA GLY A 210 29.09 18.05 28.85
C GLY A 210 29.68 17.30 30.02
#